data_AF-A0A7J4RTK0-F1
#
_entry.id   AF-A0A7J4RTK0-F1
#
_cell.length_a   1.000
_cell.length_b   1.000
_cell.length_c   1.000
_cell.angle_alpha   90.00
_cell.angle_beta   90.00
_cell.angle_gamma   90.00
#
_symmetry.space_group_name_H-M   'P 1'
#
loop_
_entity.id
_entity.type
_entity.pdbx_description
1 polymer ?
#
loop_
_entity_poly.entity_id
_entity_poly.type
_entity_poly.pdbx_seq_one_letter_code
_entity_poly.pdbx_strand_id
1 'polypeptide(L)'
;MSGITGTLAANLLYTIGVIDIISAILAIVYPFRLLLIWATLWGFLTAVARPVSGEPIWDFIERWANWGTPLALLYLRNLPTNLKELFR
;
A
#
# COMPACT_ATOMS: atom_id res chain seq x y z
N MET A 1 -8.13 28.14 -3.78
CA MET A 1 -7.99 26.68 -3.54
C MET A 1 -6.65 26.46 -2.87
N SER A 2 -6.64 26.15 -1.58
CA SER A 2 -5.41 25.90 -0.83
C SER A 2 -4.80 24.57 -1.25
N GLY A 3 -4.09 24.58 -2.39
CA GLY A 3 -3.26 23.46 -2.81
C GLY A 3 -2.02 23.37 -1.93
N ILE A 4 -1.55 22.14 -1.70
CA ILE A 4 -0.24 21.86 -1.12
C ILE A 4 0.81 22.50 -2.06
N THR A 5 1.82 23.20 -1.51
CA THR A 5 2.88 23.78 -2.33
C THR A 5 3.63 22.69 -3.10
N GLY A 6 4.10 22.97 -4.32
CA GLY A 6 4.78 21.96 -5.15
C GLY A 6 5.98 21.32 -4.46
N THR A 7 6.74 22.10 -3.69
CA THR A 7 7.86 21.60 -2.87
C THR A 7 7.40 20.63 -1.78
N LEU A 8 6.30 20.94 -1.09
CA LEU A 8 5.75 20.05 -0.07
C LEU A 8 5.22 18.76 -0.67
N ALA A 9 4.55 18.83 -1.83
CA ALA A 9 4.08 17.65 -2.55
C ALA A 9 5.25 16.73 -2.96
N ALA A 10 6.34 17.30 -3.49
CA ALA A 10 7.54 16.54 -3.86
C ALA A 10 8.19 15.85 -2.64
N ASN A 11 8.32 16.57 -1.52
CA ASN A 11 8.88 16.02 -0.29
C ASN A 11 8.01 14.87 0.28
N LEU A 12 6.69 15.01 0.22
CA LEU A 12 5.76 13.96 0.63
C LEU A 12 5.87 12.74 -0.27
N LEU A 13 5.90 12.93 -1.59
CA LEU A 13 6.04 11.83 -2.56
C LEU A 13 7.34 11.05 -2.33
N TYR A 14 8.45 11.76 -2.10
CA TYR A 14 9.73 11.14 -1.78
C TYR A 14 9.67 10.33 -0.47
N THR A 15 9.08 10.92 0.58
CA THR A 15 8.95 10.28 1.88
C THR A 15 8.10 9.00 1.80
N ILE A 16 6.98 9.05 1.08
CA ILE A 16 6.12 7.88 0.81
C ILE A 16 6.90 6.81 0.06
N GLY A 17 7.66 7.19 -0.98
CA GLY A 17 8.48 6.24 -1.74
C GLY A 17 9.52 5.51 -0.86
N VAL A 18 10.15 6.21 0.09
CA VAL A 18 11.05 5.58 1.07
C VAL A 18 10.30 4.59 1.97
N ILE A 19 9.11 4.95 2.46
CA ILE A 19 8.27 4.07 3.28
C ILE A 19 7.86 2.82 2.49
N ASP A 20 7.51 2.96 1.21
CA ASP A 20 7.12 1.84 0.35
C ASP A 20 8.29 0.87 0.12
N ILE A 21 9.50 1.38 -0.12
CA ILE A 21 10.71 0.54 -0.27
C ILE A 21 11.00 -0.23 1.03
N ILE A 22 10.94 0.44 2.18
CA ILE A 22 11.14 -0.22 3.48
C ILE A 22 10.07 -1.30 3.70
N SER A 23 8.82 -0.98 3.41
CA SER A 23 7.70 -1.92 3.54
C SER A 23 7.87 -3.14 2.62
N ALA A 24 8.35 -2.95 1.38
CA ALA A 24 8.62 -4.03 0.45
C ALA A 24 9.77 -4.94 0.94
N ILE A 25 10.86 -4.36 1.43
CA ILE A 25 11.99 -5.12 2.00
C ILE A 25 11.52 -5.92 3.23
N LEU A 26 10.77 -5.29 4.13
CA LEU A 26 10.22 -5.97 5.31
C LEU A 26 9.25 -7.09 4.91
N ALA A 27 8.42 -6.91 3.88
CA ALA A 27 7.51 -7.96 3.42
C ALA A 27 8.25 -9.18 2.85
N ILE A 28 9.44 -8.98 2.26
CA ILE A 28 10.29 -10.08 1.78
C ILE A 28 10.97 -10.81 2.96
N VAL A 29 11.53 -10.05 3.91
CA VAL A 29 12.31 -10.62 5.02
C VAL A 29 11.44 -11.21 6.12
N TYR A 30 10.37 -10.50 6.50
CA TYR A 30 9.48 -10.88 7.60
C TYR A 30 8.05 -10.33 7.35
N PRO A 31 7.22 -11.04 6.57
CA PRO A 31 5.85 -10.61 6.23
C PRO A 31 4.88 -10.76 7.42
N PHE A 32 5.02 -9.91 8.44
CA PHE A 32 4.08 -9.88 9.56
C PHE A 32 2.72 -9.33 9.12
N ARG A 33 1.64 -9.80 9.76
CA ARG A 33 0.27 -9.56 9.25
C ARG A 33 -0.09 -8.09 9.14
N LEU A 34 0.29 -7.26 10.11
CA LEU A 34 0.01 -5.84 10.11
C LEU A 34 0.65 -5.13 8.90
N LEU A 35 1.87 -5.50 8.52
CA LEU A 35 2.52 -4.97 7.33
C LEU A 35 1.77 -5.34 6.05
N LEU A 36 1.34 -6.59 5.93
CA LEU A 36 0.58 -7.05 4.77
C LEU A 36 -0.80 -6.38 4.67
N ILE A 37 -1.48 -6.20 5.81
CA ILE A 37 -2.74 -5.44 5.88
C ILE A 37 -2.50 -3.99 5.46
N TRP A 38 -1.48 -3.35 6.01
CA TRP A 38 -1.10 -1.99 5.65
C TRP A 38 -0.80 -1.86 4.15
N ALA A 39 0.07 -2.71 3.61
CA ALA A 39 0.47 -2.69 2.21
C ALA A 39 -0.73 -2.94 1.27
N THR A 40 -1.64 -3.83 1.66
CA THR A 40 -2.89 -4.07 0.91
C THR A 40 -3.77 -2.83 0.90
N LEU A 41 -4.06 -2.26 2.06
CA LEU A 41 -4.93 -1.09 2.19
C LEU A 41 -4.33 0.13 1.49
N TRP A 42 -3.05 0.41 1.74
CA TRP A 42 -2.33 1.52 1.13
C TRP A 42 -2.23 1.38 -0.40
N GLY A 43 -1.84 0.20 -0.89
CA GLY A 43 -1.78 -0.09 -2.32
C GLY A 43 -3.15 0.02 -3.00
N PHE A 44 -4.21 -0.43 -2.33
CA PHE A 44 -5.57 -0.33 -2.86
C PHE A 44 -6.04 1.12 -2.92
N LEU A 45 -5.84 1.90 -1.84
CA LEU A 45 -6.21 3.31 -1.80
C LEU A 45 -5.46 4.13 -2.86
N THR A 46 -4.16 3.89 -3.04
CA THR A 46 -3.36 4.59 -4.06
C THR A 46 -3.74 4.17 -5.49
N ALA A 47 -4.14 2.92 -5.71
CA ALA A 47 -4.67 2.49 -6.99
C ALA A 47 -6.04 3.13 -7.28
N VAL A 48 -6.96 3.18 -6.29
CA VAL A 48 -8.29 3.79 -6.43
C VAL A 48 -8.22 5.31 -6.59
N ALA A 49 -7.21 5.97 -6.01
CA ALA A 49 -7.00 7.40 -6.18
C ALA A 49 -6.85 7.82 -7.65
N ARG A 50 -6.40 6.91 -8.53
CA ARG A 50 -6.23 7.15 -9.98
C ARG A 50 -7.57 7.42 -10.69
N PRO A 51 -8.53 6.47 -10.74
CA PRO A 51 -9.83 6.74 -11.35
C PRO A 51 -10.59 7.86 -10.65
N VAL A 52 -10.42 8.02 -9.33
CA VAL A 52 -11.04 9.14 -8.59
C VAL A 52 -10.49 10.50 -9.03
N SER A 53 -9.22 10.56 -9.46
CA SER A 53 -8.59 11.79 -9.98
C SER A 53 -8.87 12.03 -11.46
N GLY A 54 -9.66 11.16 -12.11
CA GLY A 54 -9.99 11.25 -13.53
C GLY A 54 -9.02 10.51 -14.47
N GLU A 55 -8.08 9.73 -13.93
CA GLU A 55 -7.22 8.86 -14.74
C GLU A 55 -7.98 7.60 -15.23
N PRO A 56 -7.54 6.94 -16.30
CA PRO A 56 -8.20 5.74 -16.81
C PRO A 56 -8.33 4.62 -15.77
N ILE A 57 -9.46 3.92 -15.76
CA ILE A 57 -9.67 2.75 -14.88
C ILE A 57 -8.64 1.63 -15.16
N TRP A 58 -8.07 1.59 -16.36
CA TRP A 58 -7.02 0.64 -16.72
C TRP A 58 -5.77 0.81 -15.84
N ASP A 59 -5.44 2.02 -15.38
CA ASP A 59 -4.29 2.24 -14.49
C ASP A 59 -4.50 1.61 -13.10
N PHE A 60 -5.75 1.54 -12.63
CA PHE A 60 -6.10 0.79 -11.44
C PHE A 60 -5.90 -0.72 -11.66
N ILE A 61 -6.38 -1.22 -12.82
CA ILE A 61 -6.26 -2.63 -13.18
C ILE A 61 -4.79 -2.98 -13.31
N GLU A 62 -3.97 -2.29 -14.10
CA GLU A 62 -2.54 -2.60 -14.28
C GLU A 62 -1.76 -2.69 -12.95
N ARG A 63 -2.19 -1.91 -11.95
CA ARG A 63 -1.56 -1.86 -10.62
C ARG A 63 -2.19 -2.81 -9.61
N TRP A 64 -3.10 -3.69 -10.04
CA TRP A 64 -3.79 -4.65 -9.17
C TRP A 64 -2.81 -5.52 -8.38
N ALA A 65 -1.69 -5.90 -9.01
CA ALA A 65 -0.66 -6.72 -8.38
C ALA A 65 -0.02 -6.06 -7.15
N ASN A 66 0.03 -4.72 -7.09
CA ASN A 66 0.66 -3.99 -5.99
C ASN A 66 -0.09 -4.17 -4.66
N TRP A 67 -1.42 -4.25 -4.69
CA TRP A 67 -2.24 -4.51 -3.51
C TRP A 67 -2.72 -5.96 -3.42
N GLY A 68 -2.84 -6.65 -4.55
CA GLY A 68 -3.24 -8.05 -4.62
C GLY A 68 -2.18 -9.00 -4.06
N THR A 69 -0.88 -8.70 -4.26
CA THR A 69 0.22 -9.52 -3.74
C THR A 69 0.25 -9.58 -2.20
N PRO A 70 0.28 -8.45 -1.46
CA PRO A 70 0.24 -8.49 -0.01
C PRO A 70 -1.07 -9.07 0.53
N LEU A 71 -2.19 -8.90 -0.18
CA LEU A 71 -3.47 -9.51 0.17
C LEU A 71 -3.42 -11.05 0.03
N ALA A 72 -2.85 -11.54 -1.06
CA ALA A 72 -2.67 -12.98 -1.29
C ALA A 72 -1.75 -13.58 -0.21
N LEU A 73 -0.64 -12.92 0.11
CA LEU A 73 0.25 -13.33 1.21
C LEU A 73 -0.48 -13.35 2.56
N LEU A 74 -1.31 -12.35 2.85
CA LEU A 74 -2.10 -12.29 4.07
C LEU A 74 -3.10 -13.45 4.14
N TYR A 75 -3.77 -13.75 3.04
CA TYR A 75 -4.71 -14.87 2.94
C TYR A 75 -4.00 -16.22 3.17
N LEU A 76 -2.84 -16.43 2.55
CA LEU A 76 -2.02 -17.63 2.76
C LEU A 76 -1.52 -17.79 4.21
N ARG A 77 -1.36 -16.67 4.93
CA ARG A 77 -0.89 -16.64 6.33
C ARG A 77 -2.01 -16.73 7.37
N ASN A 78 -3.25 -16.91 6.91
CA ASN A 78 -4.51 -16.80 7.65
C ASN A 78 -4.78 -15.41 8.21
N LEU A 79 -6.04 -14.99 8.10
CA LEU A 79 -6.51 -13.73 8.65
C LEU A 79 -6.37 -13.74 10.18
N PRO A 80 -5.89 -12.63 10.78
CA PRO A 80 -5.74 -12.54 12.22
C PRO A 80 -7.11 -12.61 12.89
N THR A 81 -7.23 -13.50 13.88
CA THR A 81 -8.46 -13.65 14.68
C THR A 81 -8.43 -12.78 15.94
N ASN A 82 -7.25 -12.30 16.33
CA ASN A 82 -7.02 -11.44 17.49
C ASN A 82 -5.92 -10.41 17.22
N LEU A 83 -5.84 -9.38 18.08
CA LEU A 83 -4.87 -8.29 17.93
C LEU A 83 -3.41 -8.72 18.10
N LYS A 84 -3.12 -9.79 18.85
CA LYS A 84 -1.75 -10.29 19.04
C LYS A 84 -1.20 -10.90 17.76
N GLU A 85 -2.07 -11.49 16.96
CA GLU A 85 -1.71 -12.09 15.68
C GLU A 85 -1.29 -11.05 14.62
N LEU A 86 -1.64 -9.78 14.78
CA LEU A 86 -1.25 -8.71 13.85
C LEU A 86 0.28 -8.55 13.75
N PHE A 87 0.99 -8.71 14.86
CA PHE A 87 2.45 -8.56 14.91
C PHE A 87 3.21 -9.86 14.64
N ARG A 88 2.48 -10.97 14.60
CA ARG A 88 3.05 -12.29 14.30
C ARG A 88 3.13 -12.45 12.79
#